data_AF-M4C063-F1
#
_entry.id   AF-M4C063-F1
#
_cell.length_a   1.000
_cell.length_b   1.000
_cell.length_c   1.000
_cell.angle_alpha   90.00
_cell.angle_beta   90.00
_cell.angle_gamma   90.00
#
_symmetry.space_group_name_H-M   'P 1'
#
loop_
_entity.id
_entity.type
_entity.pdbx_description
1 polymer ?
#
loop_
_entity_poly.entity_id
_entity_poly.type
_entity_poly.pdbx_seq_one_letter_code
_entity_poly.pdbx_strand_id
1 'polypeptide(L)'
;MIASNLRHALPSDETASNQPGHRQPETNSSAVDIPTPLAQGLNISAEGGFGRNEYTNEERLNIPWHTMPDWMIKLSMSRWHRSKTHPDIACKRLGLTEGPIDLRVFALWLYYVDRFEKEGKLSLIDVFDKYEKLTTKRSVEEVVTILKSLRRVKRMKETAKILHKALADSLKLELNAITSAWLQSGWTPEEVFGVFELGNEKNLYAGPGPAIEWLKFTELLRAENDARQIPAEDAAQLLLGNRFGIENSEHFIEYVEKLPKLRYLGGSLRRALEKRKERGRALIRAAEKAKHALLSNTLK
;
A
#
# COMPACT_ATOMS: atom_id res chain seq x y z
N MET A 1 -35.86 5.82 -25.97
CA MET A 1 -35.80 5.71 -27.44
C MET A 1 -34.36 5.38 -27.83
N ILE A 2 -34.17 4.24 -28.51
CA ILE A 2 -32.97 3.76 -29.25
C ILE A 2 -31.73 3.46 -28.35
N ALA A 3 -31.38 2.23 -27.94
CA ALA A 3 -31.14 0.92 -28.58
C ALA A 3 -29.78 0.76 -29.31
N SER A 4 -29.02 -0.27 -28.87
CA SER A 4 -28.05 -1.10 -29.64
C SER A 4 -26.60 -0.56 -29.73
N ASN A 5 -25.50 -1.32 -29.59
CA ASN A 5 -25.21 -2.71 -29.93
C ASN A 5 -24.07 -3.33 -29.09
N LEU A 6 -24.29 -4.57 -28.61
CA LEU A 6 -23.27 -5.61 -28.40
C LEU A 6 -23.22 -6.48 -29.67
N ARG A 7 -22.03 -6.88 -30.14
CA ARG A 7 -21.83 -8.14 -30.89
C ARG A 7 -20.47 -8.76 -30.60
N HIS A 8 -20.51 -10.04 -30.25
CA HIS A 8 -19.42 -11.01 -30.30
C HIS A 8 -19.14 -11.44 -31.75
N ALA A 9 -17.89 -11.83 -32.04
CA ALA A 9 -17.54 -12.97 -32.90
C ALA A 9 -16.04 -13.31 -32.80
N LEU A 10 -15.74 -14.54 -32.36
CA LEU A 10 -14.61 -15.40 -32.79
C LEU A 10 -15.24 -16.48 -33.71
N PRO A 11 -14.53 -17.48 -34.29
CA PRO A 11 -13.10 -17.67 -34.62
C PRO A 11 -12.89 -18.17 -36.09
N SER A 12 -11.66 -18.47 -36.51
CA SER A 12 -11.19 -19.58 -37.41
C SER A 12 -9.69 -19.34 -37.71
N ASP A 13 -8.72 -20.13 -37.26
CA ASP A 13 -8.28 -21.50 -37.57
C ASP A 13 -7.40 -21.67 -38.84
N GLU A 14 -6.48 -22.65 -38.73
CA GLU A 14 -5.69 -23.34 -39.78
C GLU A 14 -4.30 -22.85 -40.30
N THR A 15 -3.26 -23.52 -39.76
CA THR A 15 -2.28 -24.42 -40.46
C THR A 15 -0.91 -23.96 -41.03
N ALA A 16 0.00 -24.97 -41.03
CA ALA A 16 1.29 -25.17 -41.71
C ALA A 16 2.56 -24.76 -40.93
N SER A 17 3.35 -25.68 -40.34
CA SER A 17 4.25 -26.70 -40.92
C SER A 17 5.53 -26.13 -41.54
N ASN A 18 6.69 -26.32 -40.88
CA ASN A 18 7.93 -26.94 -41.42
C ASN A 18 9.18 -26.61 -40.57
N GLN A 19 9.83 -27.66 -40.06
CA GLN A 19 11.30 -27.74 -39.82
C GLN A 19 12.02 -28.11 -41.15
N PRO A 20 13.36 -28.32 -41.27
CA PRO A 20 14.48 -28.26 -40.31
C PRO A 20 15.74 -27.49 -40.84
N GLY A 21 16.78 -27.35 -40.00
CA GLY A 21 18.09 -26.86 -40.46
C GLY A 21 19.23 -27.12 -39.48
N HIS A 22 19.90 -28.26 -39.64
CA HIS A 22 21.20 -28.61 -39.04
C HIS A 22 22.31 -27.62 -39.43
N ARG A 23 23.22 -27.31 -38.50
CA ARG A 23 24.66 -27.20 -38.74
C ARG A 23 25.45 -27.20 -37.41
N GLN A 24 26.22 -28.26 -37.19
CA GLN A 24 27.45 -28.20 -36.40
C GLN A 24 28.61 -27.74 -37.30
N PRO A 25 29.73 -27.32 -36.70
CA PRO A 25 30.91 -28.18 -36.81
C PRO A 25 31.68 -28.36 -35.48
N GLU A 26 32.12 -29.61 -35.28
CA GLU A 26 33.48 -30.09 -34.96
C GLU A 26 34.62 -29.03 -35.08
N THR A 27 35.77 -29.04 -34.40
CA THR A 27 36.50 -29.93 -33.47
C THR A 27 37.74 -29.14 -32.98
N ASN A 28 38.54 -29.75 -32.09
CA ASN A 28 39.94 -29.45 -31.68
C ASN A 28 40.04 -28.78 -30.30
N SER A 29 40.24 -29.53 -29.20
CA SER A 29 41.40 -30.36 -28.83
C SER A 29 42.72 -29.58 -28.72
N SER A 30 43.08 -29.20 -27.48
CA SER A 30 44.38 -29.51 -26.88
C SER A 30 44.37 -29.19 -25.39
N ALA A 31 44.81 -30.16 -24.61
CA ALA A 31 45.08 -30.10 -23.19
C ALA A 31 46.46 -29.47 -22.90
N VAL A 32 46.83 -29.43 -21.60
CA VAL A 32 48.19 -29.22 -21.03
C VAL A 32 48.54 -27.72 -20.87
N ASP A 33 48.93 -27.14 -19.73
CA ASP A 33 49.42 -27.61 -18.42
C ASP A 33 49.20 -26.53 -17.34
N ILE A 34 49.12 -26.95 -16.08
CA ILE A 34 49.27 -26.09 -14.88
C ILE A 34 50.76 -26.07 -14.50
N PRO A 35 51.34 -24.90 -14.20
CA PRO A 35 51.87 -24.71 -12.84
C PRO A 35 51.65 -23.29 -12.29
N THR A 36 51.18 -23.22 -11.04
CA THR A 36 51.39 -22.08 -10.14
C THR A 36 52.67 -22.33 -9.33
N PRO A 37 53.47 -21.30 -9.01
CA PRO A 37 53.52 -20.92 -7.60
C PRO A 37 53.61 -19.41 -7.33
N LEU A 38 52.79 -18.98 -6.36
CA LEU A 38 53.05 -18.08 -5.24
C LEU A 38 53.97 -16.84 -5.40
N ALA A 39 53.31 -15.72 -5.08
CA ALA A 39 53.76 -14.63 -4.20
C ALA A 39 54.85 -13.68 -4.72
N GLN A 40 54.45 -12.42 -4.97
CA GLN A 40 55.21 -11.24 -4.56
C GLN A 40 54.39 -9.94 -4.69
N GLY A 41 54.26 -9.24 -3.55
CA GLY A 41 54.27 -7.78 -3.39
C GLY A 41 53.35 -6.90 -4.25
N LEU A 42 52.21 -6.48 -3.69
CA LEU A 42 51.60 -5.19 -4.07
C LEU A 42 52.05 -4.12 -3.09
N ASN A 43 53.12 -3.44 -3.50
CA ASN A 43 53.49 -2.10 -3.04
C ASN A 43 52.79 -1.13 -4.00
N ILE A 44 51.70 -0.48 -3.59
CA ILE A 44 51.02 0.52 -4.41
C ILE A 44 51.44 1.89 -3.90
N SER A 45 52.45 2.46 -4.56
CA SER A 45 52.75 3.87 -4.51
C SER A 45 51.62 4.68 -5.12
N ALA A 46 51.35 5.80 -4.46
CA ALA A 46 50.55 6.90 -4.95
C ALA A 46 51.17 7.56 -6.20
N GLU A 47 50.33 8.32 -6.90
CA GLU A 47 50.60 9.25 -8.00
C GLU A 47 50.26 8.75 -9.41
N GLY A 48 49.21 9.36 -10.00
CA GLY A 48 48.94 9.27 -11.43
C GLY A 48 47.50 9.60 -11.83
N GLY A 49 47.24 10.87 -12.14
CA GLY A 49 46.36 11.28 -13.26
C GLY A 49 44.85 11.12 -13.11
N PHE A 50 44.17 12.23 -12.79
CA PHE A 50 42.74 12.44 -13.02
C PHE A 50 42.40 12.38 -14.53
N GLY A 51 42.03 11.20 -15.02
CA GLY A 51 41.33 11.01 -16.29
C GLY A 51 39.86 10.70 -16.03
N ARG A 52 38.98 11.71 -16.17
CA ARG A 52 37.53 11.51 -16.22
C ARG A 52 37.19 10.62 -17.40
N ASN A 53 36.73 9.40 -17.12
CA ASN A 53 35.67 8.67 -17.84
C ASN A 53 35.38 7.37 -17.07
N GLU A 54 34.88 7.50 -15.84
CA GLU A 54 34.23 6.38 -15.14
C GLU A 54 32.79 6.26 -15.63
N TYR A 55 32.62 5.70 -16.84
CA TYR A 55 31.47 4.83 -17.05
C TYR A 55 31.77 3.54 -16.28
N THR A 56 31.43 3.51 -14.99
CA THR A 56 31.60 2.31 -14.18
C THR A 56 30.81 1.18 -14.81
N ASN A 57 31.47 0.03 -15.00
CA ASN A 57 31.04 -1.29 -15.51
C ASN A 57 29.76 -1.90 -14.84
N GLU A 58 28.76 -1.09 -14.50
CA GLU A 58 27.57 -1.50 -13.75
C GLU A 58 26.55 -2.29 -14.60
N GLU A 59 26.75 -2.40 -15.92
CA GLU A 59 25.90 -3.22 -16.80
C GLU A 59 26.06 -4.75 -16.62
N ARG A 60 26.88 -5.24 -15.67
CA ARG A 60 27.25 -6.67 -15.63
C ARG A 60 26.98 -7.44 -14.36
N LEU A 61 26.48 -6.82 -13.30
CA LEU A 61 25.97 -7.63 -12.18
C LEU A 61 24.49 -7.90 -12.44
N ASN A 62 24.23 -8.87 -13.32
CA ASN A 62 22.92 -9.49 -13.53
C ASN A 62 22.54 -10.37 -12.31
N ILE A 63 22.90 -9.91 -11.11
CA ILE A 63 22.60 -10.55 -9.84
C ILE A 63 21.25 -10.02 -9.43
N PRO A 64 20.22 -10.88 -9.33
CA PRO A 64 18.91 -10.45 -8.89
C PRO A 64 19.00 -9.81 -7.52
N TRP A 65 18.44 -8.61 -7.35
CA TRP A 65 18.53 -7.85 -6.09
C TRP A 65 18.02 -8.62 -4.87
N HIS A 66 17.14 -9.60 -5.06
CA HIS A 66 16.59 -10.45 -4.01
C HIS A 66 17.61 -11.44 -3.40
N THR A 67 18.73 -11.69 -4.07
CA THR A 67 19.83 -12.52 -3.56
C THR A 67 20.96 -11.69 -2.94
N MET A 68 20.85 -10.36 -2.92
CA MET A 68 21.92 -9.52 -2.41
C MET A 68 22.00 -9.54 -0.88
N PRO A 69 23.20 -9.70 -0.30
CA PRO A 69 23.40 -9.54 1.14
C PRO A 69 23.10 -8.12 1.61
N ASP A 70 22.67 -7.98 2.87
CA ASP A 70 22.38 -6.69 3.52
C ASP A 70 23.48 -5.63 3.40
N TRP A 71 24.75 -6.04 3.37
CA TRP A 71 25.88 -5.10 3.24
C TRP A 71 25.95 -4.46 1.85
N MET A 72 25.59 -5.22 0.80
CA MET A 72 25.57 -4.74 -0.59
C MET A 72 24.42 -3.77 -0.81
N ILE A 73 23.27 -4.09 -0.20
CA ILE A 73 22.12 -3.19 -0.10
C ILE A 73 22.51 -1.85 0.56
N LYS A 74 23.19 -1.90 1.71
CA LYS A 74 23.69 -0.69 2.41
C LYS A 74 24.71 0.09 1.59
N LEU A 75 25.56 -0.59 0.83
CA LEU A 75 26.56 0.04 -0.03
C LEU A 75 25.89 0.80 -1.18
N SER A 76 24.91 0.21 -1.85
CA SER A 76 24.13 0.84 -2.92
C SER A 76 23.41 2.10 -2.43
N MET A 77 22.78 2.03 -1.26
CA MET A 77 22.16 3.20 -0.64
C MET A 77 23.15 4.32 -0.33
N SER A 78 24.29 3.95 0.26
CA SER A 78 25.37 4.90 0.56
C SER A 78 25.91 5.56 -0.72
N ARG A 79 25.97 4.82 -1.83
CA ARG A 79 26.37 5.36 -3.13
C ARG A 79 25.33 6.32 -3.69
N TRP A 80 24.06 5.93 -3.75
CA TRP A 80 23.00 6.81 -4.28
C TRP A 80 22.90 8.11 -3.48
N HIS A 81 22.97 8.01 -2.15
CA HIS A 81 22.96 9.18 -1.28
C HIS A 81 24.17 10.10 -1.51
N ARG A 82 25.39 9.56 -1.57
CA ARG A 82 26.60 10.36 -1.89
C ARG A 82 26.51 11.04 -3.25
N SER A 83 25.97 10.34 -4.24
CA SER A 83 25.77 10.88 -5.60
C SER A 83 24.51 11.73 -5.76
N LYS A 84 23.72 11.95 -4.69
CA LYS A 84 22.43 12.66 -4.73
C LYS A 84 21.50 12.14 -5.85
N THR A 85 21.48 10.82 -6.05
CA THR A 85 20.73 10.19 -7.15
C THR A 85 19.24 10.42 -6.98
N HIS A 86 18.55 10.94 -8.00
CA HIS A 86 17.10 11.13 -7.91
C HIS A 86 16.38 9.78 -7.69
N PRO A 87 15.34 9.70 -6.85
CA PRO A 87 14.62 8.44 -6.58
C PRO A 87 14.12 7.69 -7.81
N ASP A 88 13.68 8.39 -8.87
CA ASP A 88 13.28 7.78 -10.14
C ASP A 88 14.41 7.00 -10.82
N ILE A 89 15.64 7.51 -10.77
CA ILE A 89 16.80 6.83 -11.36
C ILE A 89 17.10 5.57 -10.55
N ALA A 90 17.05 5.66 -9.21
CA ALA A 90 17.23 4.51 -8.34
C ALA A 90 16.13 3.45 -8.58
N CYS A 91 14.87 3.86 -8.73
CA CYS A 91 13.75 2.98 -9.07
C CYS A 91 14.00 2.19 -10.37
N LYS A 92 14.37 2.91 -11.44
CA LYS A 92 14.65 2.28 -12.73
C LYS A 92 15.82 1.30 -12.64
N ARG A 93 16.91 1.67 -11.95
CA ARG A 93 18.08 0.79 -11.74
C ARG A 93 17.77 -0.46 -10.92
N LEU A 94 16.80 -0.36 -10.02
CA LEU A 94 16.31 -1.49 -9.24
C LEU A 94 15.33 -2.38 -10.04
N GLY A 95 14.97 -2.00 -11.27
CA GLY A 95 14.00 -2.73 -12.09
C GLY A 95 12.57 -2.65 -11.57
N LEU A 96 12.24 -1.70 -10.69
CA LEU A 96 10.90 -1.62 -10.10
C LEU A 96 9.82 -1.15 -11.10
N THR A 97 10.24 -0.55 -12.22
CA THR A 97 9.35 -0.05 -13.28
C THR A 97 8.85 -1.12 -14.24
N GLU A 98 9.40 -2.34 -14.20
CA GLU A 98 9.13 -3.42 -15.16
C GLU A 98 9.11 -4.78 -14.46
N GLY A 99 8.26 -5.71 -14.91
CA GLY A 99 8.18 -7.06 -14.33
C GLY A 99 7.60 -7.12 -12.92
N PRO A 100 7.65 -8.27 -12.23
CA PRO A 100 7.12 -8.42 -10.87
C PRO A 100 7.95 -7.63 -9.83
N ILE A 101 7.28 -6.99 -8.88
CA ILE A 101 7.96 -6.25 -7.80
C ILE A 101 8.41 -7.19 -6.68
N ASP A 102 9.72 -7.23 -6.44
CA ASP A 102 10.25 -7.79 -5.21
C ASP A 102 9.99 -6.82 -4.04
N LEU A 103 9.28 -7.31 -3.02
CA LEU A 103 8.88 -6.51 -1.85
C LEU A 103 10.08 -5.94 -1.07
N ARG A 104 11.20 -6.67 -1.00
CA ARG A 104 12.42 -6.21 -0.30
C ARG A 104 13.07 -5.08 -1.08
N VAL A 105 13.15 -5.21 -2.41
CA VAL A 105 13.71 -4.17 -3.29
C VAL A 105 12.84 -2.92 -3.27
N PHE A 106 11.52 -3.08 -3.25
CA PHE A 106 10.60 -1.95 -3.15
C PHE A 106 10.68 -1.26 -1.79
N ALA A 107 10.71 -2.02 -0.70
CA ALA A 107 10.91 -1.47 0.65
C ALA A 107 12.26 -0.73 0.75
N LEU A 108 13.29 -1.25 0.11
CA LEU A 108 14.59 -0.61 0.04
C LEU A 108 14.51 0.74 -0.67
N TRP A 109 13.89 0.76 -1.84
CA TRP A 109 13.68 2.00 -2.59
C TRP A 109 12.88 3.03 -1.76
N LEU A 110 11.81 2.62 -1.08
CA LEU A 110 11.03 3.51 -0.20
C LEU A 110 11.85 4.07 0.96
N TYR A 111 12.74 3.27 1.56
CA TYR A 111 13.66 3.76 2.58
C TYR A 111 14.63 4.81 2.02
N TYR A 112 15.07 4.64 0.78
CA TYR A 112 15.88 5.63 0.10
C TYR A 112 15.10 6.94 -0.12
N VAL A 113 13.84 6.85 -0.55
CA VAL A 113 12.96 8.02 -0.75
C VAL A 113 12.75 8.80 0.55
N ASP A 114 12.40 8.12 1.65
CA ASP A 114 12.21 8.75 2.97
C ASP A 114 13.47 9.48 3.45
N ARG A 115 14.65 8.91 3.20
CA ARG A 115 15.93 9.58 3.51
C ARG A 115 16.17 10.81 2.62
N PHE A 116 15.88 10.68 1.33
CA PHE A 116 16.03 11.76 0.36
C PHE A 116 15.08 12.94 0.67
N GLU A 117 13.88 12.65 1.16
CA GLU A 117 12.89 13.63 1.62
C GLU A 117 13.38 14.41 2.83
N LYS A 118 13.96 13.73 3.83
CA LYS A 118 14.49 14.38 5.05
C LYS A 118 15.62 15.38 4.78
N GLU A 119 16.23 15.33 3.61
CA GLU A 119 17.20 16.33 3.16
C GLU A 119 16.55 17.58 2.55
N GLY A 120 15.21 17.68 2.57
CA GLY A 120 14.43 18.81 2.07
C GLY A 120 14.32 18.89 0.55
N LYS A 121 14.57 17.78 -0.16
CA LYS A 121 14.73 17.80 -1.63
C LYS A 121 13.47 17.43 -2.41
N LEU A 122 12.56 16.65 -1.83
CA LEU A 122 11.30 16.18 -2.43
C LEU A 122 10.42 15.58 -1.32
N SER A 123 9.10 15.74 -1.35
CA SER A 123 8.25 14.99 -0.41
C SER A 123 8.00 13.55 -0.90
N LEU A 124 7.78 12.61 0.02
CA LEU A 124 7.41 11.24 -0.29
C LEU A 124 6.12 11.20 -1.12
N ILE A 125 5.20 12.12 -0.84
CA ILE A 125 3.93 12.27 -1.58
C ILE A 125 4.21 12.76 -3.00
N ASP A 126 5.08 13.75 -3.21
CA ASP A 126 5.44 14.20 -4.58
C ASP A 126 6.11 13.09 -5.38
N VAL A 127 6.93 12.27 -4.71
CA VAL A 127 7.55 11.09 -5.33
C VAL A 127 6.48 10.04 -5.63
N PHE A 128 5.48 9.87 -4.75
CA PHE A 128 4.40 8.92 -4.95
C PHE A 128 3.36 9.37 -6.00
N ASP A 129 3.08 10.66 -6.11
CA ASP A 129 2.24 11.26 -7.14
C ASP A 129 2.90 11.13 -8.52
N LYS A 130 4.23 11.30 -8.59
CA LYS A 130 5.02 10.95 -9.80
C LYS A 130 5.06 9.45 -10.08
N TYR A 131 4.65 8.65 -9.11
CA TYR A 131 4.49 7.21 -9.18
C TYR A 131 3.09 6.77 -9.62
N GLU A 132 2.28 7.71 -10.14
CA GLU A 132 1.29 7.43 -11.18
C GLU A 132 1.87 6.42 -12.19
N LYS A 133 3.17 6.49 -12.51
CA LYS A 133 3.91 5.53 -13.36
C LYS A 133 3.91 4.09 -12.89
N LEU A 134 3.94 3.81 -11.58
CA LEU A 134 3.77 2.43 -11.07
C LEU A 134 2.35 1.95 -11.33
N THR A 135 1.35 2.80 -11.09
CA THR A 135 -0.05 2.48 -11.40
C THR A 135 -0.37 2.52 -12.90
N THR A 136 0.37 3.24 -13.74
CA THR A 136 0.15 3.26 -15.21
C THR A 136 0.55 1.92 -15.83
N LYS A 137 1.55 1.26 -15.24
CA LYS A 137 2.08 -0.01 -15.74
C LYS A 137 1.54 -1.25 -15.00
N ARG A 138 0.71 -1.05 -13.96
CA ARG A 138 0.24 -2.12 -13.08
C ARG A 138 -1.23 -1.94 -12.77
N SER A 139 -1.91 -3.03 -12.43
CA SER A 139 -3.28 -2.91 -11.93
C SER A 139 -3.28 -2.25 -10.56
N VAL A 140 -4.38 -1.55 -10.24
CA VAL A 140 -4.62 -0.99 -8.89
C VAL A 140 -4.57 -2.11 -7.84
N GLU A 141 -5.07 -3.29 -8.17
CA GLU A 141 -5.03 -4.50 -7.32
C GLU A 141 -3.59 -4.91 -6.95
N GLU A 142 -2.68 -4.94 -7.92
CA GLU A 142 -1.28 -5.30 -7.68
C GLU A 142 -0.62 -4.30 -6.72
N VAL A 143 -0.84 -3.00 -6.94
CA VAL A 143 -0.30 -1.94 -6.08
C VAL A 143 -0.88 -2.05 -4.67
N VAL A 144 -2.20 -2.23 -4.53
CA VAL A 144 -2.86 -2.43 -3.23
C VAL A 144 -2.30 -3.64 -2.49
N THR A 145 -2.05 -4.75 -3.19
CA THR A 145 -1.46 -5.98 -2.64
C THR A 145 -0.03 -5.76 -2.14
N ILE A 146 0.80 -5.06 -2.91
CA ILE A 146 2.17 -4.72 -2.51
C ILE A 146 2.15 -3.84 -1.27
N LEU A 147 1.36 -2.77 -1.29
CA LEU A 147 1.26 -1.86 -0.15
C LEU A 147 0.68 -2.56 1.09
N LYS A 148 -0.29 -3.49 0.92
CA LYS A 148 -0.77 -4.34 2.03
C LYS A 148 0.36 -5.17 2.62
N SER A 149 1.16 -5.80 1.77
CA SER A 149 2.30 -6.62 2.17
C SER A 149 3.36 -5.80 2.91
N LEU A 150 3.63 -4.56 2.47
CA LEU A 150 4.52 -3.65 3.16
C LEU A 150 4.05 -3.31 4.58
N ARG A 151 2.73 -3.26 4.85
CA ARG A 151 2.22 -2.99 6.21
C ARG A 151 2.65 -4.05 7.24
N ARG A 152 2.97 -5.26 6.79
CA ARG A 152 3.48 -6.36 7.64
C ARG A 152 4.95 -6.14 8.03
N VAL A 153 5.68 -5.30 7.31
CA VAL A 153 7.05 -4.92 7.64
C VAL A 153 6.99 -3.80 8.69
N LYS A 154 7.40 -4.09 9.92
CA LYS A 154 7.28 -3.16 11.09
C LYS A 154 7.77 -1.74 10.79
N ARG A 155 8.87 -1.59 10.05
CA ARG A 155 9.46 -0.27 9.71
C ARG A 155 8.75 0.46 8.55
N MET A 156 7.92 -0.23 7.77
CA MET A 156 7.21 0.31 6.60
C MET A 156 5.72 0.50 6.85
N LYS A 157 5.22 0.16 8.04
CA LYS A 157 3.78 0.21 8.35
C LYS A 157 3.17 1.59 8.11
N GLU A 158 3.83 2.65 8.59
CA GLU A 158 3.31 4.01 8.44
C GLU A 158 3.47 4.53 7.01
N THR A 159 4.64 4.29 6.39
CA THR A 159 4.87 4.61 4.97
C THR A 159 3.81 3.96 4.09
N ALA A 160 3.59 2.65 4.21
CA ALA A 160 2.59 1.94 3.43
C ALA A 160 1.17 2.50 3.63
N LYS A 161 0.82 2.93 4.84
CA LYS A 161 -0.45 3.58 5.14
C LYS A 161 -0.58 4.94 4.44
N ILE A 162 0.47 5.77 4.48
CA ILE A 162 0.53 7.06 3.76
C ILE A 162 0.36 6.82 2.26
N LEU A 163 1.06 5.85 1.70
CA LEU A 163 0.98 5.51 0.27
C LEU A 163 -0.40 4.98 -0.11
N HIS A 164 -1.05 4.17 0.73
CA HIS A 164 -2.43 3.74 0.52
C HIS A 164 -3.40 4.91 0.50
N LYS A 165 -3.24 5.86 1.42
CA LYS A 165 -4.06 7.07 1.46
C LYS A 165 -3.87 7.91 0.21
N ALA A 166 -2.62 8.14 -0.21
CA ALA A 166 -2.30 8.84 -1.45
C ALA A 166 -2.89 8.15 -2.68
N LEU A 167 -2.81 6.81 -2.76
CA LEU A 167 -3.44 6.03 -3.82
C LEU A 167 -4.97 6.17 -3.83
N ALA A 168 -5.61 6.14 -2.66
CA ALA A 168 -7.06 6.35 -2.55
C ALA A 168 -7.46 7.78 -2.94
N ASP A 169 -6.62 8.77 -2.57
CA ASP A 169 -6.83 10.17 -2.91
C ASP A 169 -6.67 10.45 -4.41
N SER A 170 -5.70 9.81 -5.08
CA SER A 170 -5.51 9.95 -6.53
C SER A 170 -6.62 9.25 -7.32
N LEU A 171 -7.13 8.13 -6.82
CA LEU A 171 -8.22 7.36 -7.43
C LEU A 171 -9.62 7.82 -6.99
N LYS A 172 -9.77 9.02 -6.43
CA LYS A 172 -11.08 9.58 -6.00
C LYS A 172 -12.18 9.50 -7.06
N LEU A 173 -11.81 9.53 -8.35
CA LEU A 173 -12.75 9.40 -9.47
C LEU A 173 -13.02 7.94 -9.90
N GLU A 174 -12.13 7.01 -9.57
CA GLU A 174 -12.23 5.58 -9.89
C GLU A 174 -12.44 4.74 -8.63
N LEU A 175 -13.36 5.19 -7.78
CA LEU A 175 -13.52 4.64 -6.45
C LEU A 175 -13.94 3.16 -6.45
N ASN A 176 -14.62 2.73 -7.52
CA ASN A 176 -14.92 1.33 -7.76
C ASN A 176 -13.63 0.50 -7.96
N ALA A 177 -12.61 1.05 -8.62
CA ALA A 177 -11.36 0.34 -8.89
C ALA A 177 -10.59 0.05 -7.60
N ILE A 178 -10.41 1.04 -6.72
CA ILE A 178 -9.71 0.82 -5.45
C ILE A 178 -10.52 -0.06 -4.49
N THR A 179 -11.85 0.07 -4.51
CA THR A 179 -12.73 -0.79 -3.72
C THR A 179 -12.63 -2.24 -4.14
N SER A 180 -12.72 -2.53 -5.45
CA SER A 180 -12.52 -3.88 -5.99
C SER A 180 -11.13 -4.42 -5.67
N ALA A 181 -10.09 -3.58 -5.80
CA ALA A 181 -8.72 -3.95 -5.45
C ALA A 181 -8.59 -4.35 -3.96
N TRP A 182 -9.22 -3.62 -3.04
CA TRP A 182 -9.24 -3.98 -1.62
C TRP A 182 -9.95 -5.31 -1.37
N LEU A 183 -11.10 -5.54 -2.03
CA LEU A 183 -11.86 -6.79 -1.93
C LEU A 183 -11.03 -7.99 -2.41
N GLN A 184 -10.47 -7.91 -3.61
CA GLN A 184 -9.63 -8.96 -4.20
C GLN A 184 -8.36 -9.23 -3.39
N SER A 185 -7.78 -8.17 -2.82
CA SER A 185 -6.61 -8.26 -1.95
C SER A 185 -6.97 -8.74 -0.52
N GLY A 186 -8.24 -9.04 -0.23
CA GLY A 186 -8.74 -9.56 1.03
C GLY A 186 -8.61 -8.60 2.22
N TRP A 187 -8.76 -7.29 1.99
CA TRP A 187 -8.73 -6.30 3.06
C TRP A 187 -9.93 -6.43 3.99
N THR A 188 -9.72 -6.21 5.29
CA THR A 188 -10.83 -6.10 6.25
C THR A 188 -11.30 -4.65 6.37
N PRO A 189 -12.54 -4.40 6.79
CA PRO A 189 -12.98 -3.03 7.02
C PRO A 189 -12.17 -2.30 8.09
N GLU A 190 -11.67 -2.95 9.14
CA GLU A 190 -10.77 -2.32 10.11
C GLU A 190 -9.48 -1.81 9.45
N GLU A 191 -8.95 -2.57 8.50
CA GLU A 191 -7.76 -2.18 7.75
C GLU A 191 -8.01 -0.93 6.91
N VAL A 192 -9.14 -0.89 6.17
CA VAL A 192 -9.54 0.26 5.34
C VAL A 192 -9.91 1.46 6.22
N PHE A 193 -10.56 1.24 7.37
CA PHE A 193 -10.86 2.27 8.38
C PHE A 193 -9.57 2.96 8.85
N GLY A 194 -8.52 2.18 9.06
CA GLY A 194 -7.20 2.67 9.44
C GLY A 194 -6.49 3.47 8.35
N VAL A 195 -6.69 3.12 7.07
CA VAL A 195 -6.14 3.87 5.91
C VAL A 195 -6.75 5.26 5.83
N PHE A 196 -8.07 5.36 5.95
CA PHE A 196 -8.78 6.63 5.96
C PHE A 196 -8.63 7.41 7.27
N GLU A 197 -7.96 6.82 8.27
CA GLU A 197 -7.75 7.43 9.58
C GLU A 197 -9.06 7.93 10.21
N LEU A 198 -10.14 7.17 10.06
CA LEU A 198 -11.48 7.56 10.52
C LEU A 198 -11.61 7.62 12.05
N GLY A 199 -10.63 7.05 12.75
CA GLY A 199 -10.46 7.25 14.20
C GLY A 199 -9.79 8.57 14.57
N ASN A 200 -9.39 9.40 13.61
CA ASN A 200 -8.89 10.74 13.85
C ASN A 200 -10.02 11.75 13.59
N GLU A 201 -10.45 12.42 14.65
CA GLU A 201 -11.50 13.45 14.62
C GLU A 201 -11.30 14.46 13.50
N LYS A 202 -10.07 14.91 13.25
CA LYS A 202 -9.78 15.90 12.19
C LYS A 202 -10.16 15.43 10.79
N ASN A 203 -9.89 14.16 10.46
CA ASN A 203 -10.17 13.61 9.13
C ASN A 203 -11.66 13.32 8.93
N LEU A 204 -12.36 13.06 10.03
CA LEU A 204 -13.79 12.88 10.04
C LEU A 204 -14.54 14.22 9.84
N TYR A 205 -14.01 15.31 10.40
CA TYR A 205 -14.55 16.66 10.21
C TYR A 205 -14.19 17.29 8.86
N ALA A 206 -13.19 16.74 8.14
CA ALA A 206 -12.84 17.19 6.79
C ALA A 206 -13.93 16.86 5.74
N GLY A 207 -14.95 16.10 6.12
CA GLY A 207 -16.14 15.82 5.33
C GLY A 207 -16.56 14.35 5.43
N PRO A 208 -17.82 14.02 5.06
CA PRO A 208 -18.32 12.65 5.15
C PRO A 208 -17.65 11.70 4.15
N GLY A 209 -16.96 12.20 3.13
CA GLY A 209 -16.40 11.43 2.01
C GLY A 209 -15.70 10.14 2.44
N PRO A 210 -14.57 10.19 3.16
CA PRO A 210 -13.84 8.99 3.57
C PRO A 210 -14.68 7.98 4.38
N ALA A 211 -15.55 8.47 5.26
CA ALA A 211 -16.44 7.61 6.05
C ALA A 211 -17.51 6.95 5.17
N ILE A 212 -18.07 7.67 4.21
CA ILE A 212 -19.02 7.14 3.22
C ILE A 212 -18.35 6.09 2.35
N GLU A 213 -17.12 6.31 1.90
CA GLU A 213 -16.40 5.34 1.07
C GLU A 213 -16.06 4.07 1.84
N TRP A 214 -15.65 4.21 3.09
CA TRP A 214 -15.50 3.07 3.98
C TRP A 214 -16.82 2.30 4.17
N LEU A 215 -17.96 2.99 4.33
CA LEU A 215 -19.28 2.34 4.43
C LEU A 215 -19.64 1.61 3.12
N LYS A 216 -19.38 2.20 1.95
CA LYS A 216 -19.60 1.50 0.66
C LYS A 216 -18.74 0.24 0.55
N PHE A 217 -17.47 0.31 0.93
CA PHE A 217 -16.58 -0.84 0.98
C PHE A 217 -17.15 -1.95 1.88
N THR A 218 -17.64 -1.61 3.09
CA THR A 218 -18.25 -2.59 4.01
C THR A 218 -19.49 -3.26 3.42
N GLU A 219 -20.33 -2.53 2.68
CA GLU A 219 -21.52 -3.11 2.04
C GLU A 219 -21.15 -4.06 0.91
N LEU A 220 -20.19 -3.67 0.09
CA LEU A 220 -19.74 -4.51 -1.03
C LEU A 220 -19.10 -5.80 -0.51
N LEU A 221 -18.24 -5.70 0.50
CA LEU A 221 -17.65 -6.87 1.15
C LEU A 221 -18.72 -7.80 1.74
N ARG A 222 -19.78 -7.24 2.33
CA ARG A 222 -20.92 -8.02 2.85
C ARG A 222 -21.69 -8.72 1.75
N ALA A 223 -21.96 -8.01 0.65
CA ALA A 223 -22.71 -8.55 -0.49
C ALA A 223 -21.95 -9.68 -1.20
N GLU A 224 -20.61 -9.62 -1.24
CA GLU A 224 -19.77 -10.62 -1.90
C GLU A 224 -19.56 -11.89 -1.06
N ASN A 225 -19.61 -11.80 0.28
CA ASN A 225 -19.19 -12.90 1.17
C ASN A 225 -20.32 -13.58 1.98
N ASP A 226 -21.57 -13.42 1.59
CA ASP A 226 -22.82 -14.06 2.10
C ASP A 226 -23.08 -14.10 3.63
N ALA A 227 -22.12 -13.86 4.54
CA ALA A 227 -22.38 -13.88 5.99
C ALA A 227 -21.30 -13.35 6.96
N ARG A 228 -20.02 -13.13 6.62
CA ARG A 228 -18.99 -13.44 7.66
C ARG A 228 -17.86 -12.52 8.06
N GLN A 229 -17.81 -11.23 7.75
CA GLN A 229 -16.66 -10.45 8.26
C GLN A 229 -16.95 -9.27 9.18
N ILE A 230 -18.02 -8.51 9.04
CA ILE A 230 -18.43 -7.56 10.10
C ILE A 230 -19.95 -7.39 10.09
N PRO A 231 -20.68 -7.76 11.16
CA PRO A 231 -22.07 -7.35 11.36
C PRO A 231 -22.20 -5.83 11.23
N ALA A 232 -23.26 -5.31 10.61
CA ALA A 232 -23.46 -3.87 10.46
C ALA A 232 -23.35 -3.10 11.80
N GLU A 233 -23.66 -3.76 12.92
CA GLU A 233 -23.49 -3.26 14.28
C GLU A 233 -22.02 -3.05 14.69
N ASP A 234 -21.10 -3.91 14.27
CA ASP A 234 -19.67 -3.81 14.61
C ASP A 234 -18.99 -2.74 13.74
N ALA A 235 -19.39 -2.62 12.47
CA ALA A 235 -18.99 -1.50 11.62
C ALA A 235 -19.50 -0.17 12.20
N ALA A 236 -20.75 -0.16 12.66
CA ALA A 236 -21.32 1.00 13.33
C ALA A 236 -20.58 1.33 14.63
N GLN A 237 -20.16 0.35 15.42
CA GLN A 237 -19.35 0.57 16.63
C GLN A 237 -17.96 1.11 16.31
N LEU A 238 -17.31 0.64 15.24
CA LEU A 238 -16.02 1.16 14.80
C LEU A 238 -16.12 2.64 14.42
N LEU A 239 -17.15 2.98 13.64
CA LEU A 239 -17.37 4.36 13.18
C LEU A 239 -17.83 5.28 14.32
N LEU A 240 -18.79 4.83 15.12
CA LEU A 240 -19.38 5.58 16.24
C LEU A 240 -18.65 5.39 17.56
N GLY A 241 -17.42 4.86 17.54
CA GLY A 241 -16.60 4.67 18.72
C GLY A 241 -16.37 5.98 19.49
N ASN A 242 -15.61 5.91 20.60
CA ASN A 242 -15.47 6.98 21.61
C ASN A 242 -15.04 8.37 21.10
N ARG A 243 -14.69 8.51 19.82
CA ARG A 243 -14.15 9.73 19.19
C ARG A 243 -15.18 10.48 18.34
N PHE A 244 -16.33 9.86 18.04
CA PHE A 244 -17.44 10.58 17.42
C PHE A 244 -18.29 11.19 18.53
N GLY A 245 -18.42 12.52 18.56
CA GLY A 245 -19.40 13.19 19.40
C GLY A 245 -20.83 12.73 19.04
N ILE A 246 -21.73 12.69 20.02
CA ILE A 246 -23.11 12.21 19.81
C ILE A 246 -23.83 13.07 18.75
N GLU A 247 -23.72 14.40 18.86
CA GLU A 247 -24.38 15.36 17.96
C GLU A 247 -23.90 15.21 16.51
N ASN A 248 -22.57 15.11 16.31
CA ASN A 248 -21.99 14.90 14.99
C ASN A 248 -22.42 13.56 14.39
N SER A 249 -22.61 12.54 15.25
CA SER A 249 -23.08 11.22 14.82
C SER A 249 -24.49 11.30 14.25
N GLU A 250 -25.39 12.10 14.84
CA GLU A 250 -26.78 12.22 14.37
C GLU A 250 -26.86 12.81 12.97
N HIS A 251 -26.18 13.93 12.73
CA HIS A 251 -26.15 14.57 11.42
C HIS A 251 -25.54 13.67 10.34
N PHE A 252 -24.44 12.98 10.67
CA PHE A 252 -23.81 12.03 9.76
C PHE A 252 -24.75 10.86 9.45
N ILE A 253 -25.44 10.30 10.45
CA ILE A 253 -26.39 9.20 10.27
C ILE A 253 -27.58 9.64 9.41
N GLU A 254 -28.14 10.82 9.67
CA GLU A 254 -29.22 11.38 8.85
C GLU A 254 -28.79 11.53 7.39
N TYR A 255 -27.55 11.98 7.16
CA TYR A 255 -26.97 12.05 5.83
C TYR A 255 -26.85 10.66 5.18
N VAL A 256 -26.33 9.65 5.89
CA VAL A 256 -26.21 8.28 5.39
C VAL A 256 -27.58 7.66 5.05
N GLU A 257 -28.60 7.89 5.87
CA GLU A 257 -29.96 7.37 5.65
C GLU A 257 -30.64 7.93 4.39
N LYS A 258 -30.25 9.14 3.97
CA LYS A 258 -30.70 9.77 2.72
C LYS A 258 -30.06 9.14 1.49
N LEU A 259 -28.95 8.40 1.63
CA LEU A 259 -28.30 7.71 0.52
C LEU A 259 -28.97 6.34 0.28
N PRO A 260 -29.66 6.12 -0.86
CA PRO A 260 -30.46 4.91 -1.07
C PRO A 260 -29.68 3.60 -0.90
N LYS A 261 -28.42 3.56 -1.36
CA LYS A 261 -27.55 2.38 -1.27
C LYS A 261 -27.02 2.11 0.14
N LEU A 262 -27.06 3.09 1.05
CA LEU A 262 -26.53 2.99 2.42
C LEU A 262 -27.61 3.11 3.49
N ARG A 263 -28.89 3.24 3.11
CA ARG A 263 -30.01 3.44 4.05
C ARG A 263 -30.06 2.38 5.16
N TYR A 264 -29.81 1.12 4.82
CA TYR A 264 -29.77 0.03 5.80
C TYR A 264 -28.65 0.22 6.84
N LEU A 265 -27.46 0.65 6.40
CA LEU A 265 -26.36 1.01 7.30
C LEU A 265 -26.71 2.22 8.14
N GLY A 266 -27.35 3.23 7.57
CA GLY A 266 -27.87 4.38 8.32
C GLY A 266 -28.74 3.95 9.51
N GLY A 267 -29.68 3.04 9.28
CA GLY A 267 -30.49 2.47 10.36
C GLY A 267 -29.68 1.66 11.39
N SER A 268 -28.63 0.96 10.97
CA SER A 268 -27.73 0.23 11.88
C SER A 268 -26.88 1.19 12.73
N LEU A 269 -26.34 2.24 12.12
CA LEU A 269 -25.65 3.31 12.81
C LEU A 269 -26.56 4.00 13.83
N ARG A 270 -27.83 4.27 13.47
CA ARG A 270 -28.81 4.85 14.41
C ARG A 270 -29.02 3.96 15.63
N ARG A 271 -29.22 2.65 15.43
CA ARG A 271 -29.39 1.70 16.55
C ARG A 271 -28.16 1.67 17.46
N ALA A 272 -26.96 1.62 16.87
CA ALA A 272 -25.71 1.64 17.62
C ALA A 272 -25.54 2.96 18.41
N LEU A 273 -25.91 4.11 17.83
CA LEU A 273 -25.89 5.40 18.51
C LEU A 273 -26.87 5.43 19.70
N GLU A 274 -28.10 4.96 19.52
CA GLU A 274 -29.09 4.93 20.60
C GLU A 274 -28.65 4.04 21.77
N LYS A 275 -28.11 2.85 21.46
CA LYS A 275 -27.52 1.96 22.46
C LYS A 275 -26.35 2.61 23.21
N ARG A 276 -25.52 3.39 22.52
CA ARG A 276 -24.45 4.17 23.15
C ARG A 276 -25.00 5.26 24.07
N LYS A 277 -26.01 6.02 23.65
CA LYS A 277 -26.68 7.03 24.49
C LYS A 277 -27.27 6.41 25.74
N GLU A 278 -27.92 5.26 25.60
CA GLU A 278 -28.52 4.52 26.72
C GLU A 278 -27.47 4.07 27.74
N ARG A 279 -26.34 3.51 27.28
CA ARG A 279 -25.20 3.17 28.14
C ARG A 279 -24.67 4.40 28.89
N GLY A 280 -24.53 5.54 28.22
CA GLY A 280 -24.12 6.79 28.86
C GLY A 280 -25.07 7.22 29.98
N ARG A 281 -26.40 7.21 29.72
CA ARG A 281 -27.43 7.50 30.73
C ARG A 281 -27.38 6.51 31.90
N ALA A 282 -27.12 5.24 31.66
CA ALA A 282 -27.00 4.22 32.71
C ALA A 282 -25.79 4.48 33.62
N LEU A 283 -24.64 4.86 33.05
CA LEU A 283 -23.43 5.18 33.81
C LEU A 283 -23.62 6.42 34.69
N ILE A 284 -24.27 7.47 34.19
CA ILE A 284 -24.58 8.68 34.98
C ILE A 284 -25.46 8.32 36.19
N ARG A 285 -26.55 7.58 35.96
CA ARG A 285 -27.43 7.13 37.05
C ARG A 285 -26.70 6.28 38.09
N ALA A 286 -25.79 5.41 37.65
CA ALA A 286 -24.98 4.60 38.54
C ALA A 286 -24.02 5.46 39.39
N ALA A 287 -23.39 6.47 38.80
CA ALA A 287 -22.49 7.40 39.49
C ALA A 287 -23.24 8.25 40.52
N GLU A 288 -24.42 8.76 40.19
CA GLU A 288 -25.28 9.51 41.12
C GLU A 288 -25.69 8.64 42.31
N LYS A 289 -26.13 7.40 42.05
CA LYS A 289 -26.48 6.44 43.11
C LYS A 289 -25.28 6.16 44.04
N ALA A 290 -24.09 5.98 43.48
CA ALA A 290 -22.87 5.76 44.26
C ALA A 290 -22.51 6.99 45.12
N LYS A 291 -22.63 8.20 44.56
CA LYS A 291 -22.42 9.45 45.29
C LYS A 291 -23.38 9.60 46.48
N HIS A 292 -24.66 9.30 46.28
CA HIS A 292 -25.65 9.34 47.36
C HIS A 292 -25.32 8.33 48.48
N ALA A 293 -24.93 7.11 48.13
CA ALA A 293 -24.55 6.09 49.11
C ALA A 293 -23.34 6.51 49.97
N LEU A 294 -22.33 7.15 49.37
CA LEU A 294 -21.17 7.67 50.11
C LEU A 294 -21.56 8.77 51.09
N LEU A 295 -22.36 9.75 50.65
CA LEU A 295 -22.82 10.85 51.51
C LEU A 295 -23.67 10.35 52.69
N SER A 296 -24.51 9.33 52.47
CA SER A 296 -25.31 8.73 53.53
C SER A 296 -24.48 7.94 54.55
N ASN A 297 -23.30 7.43 54.18
CA ASN A 297 -22.42 6.69 55.09
C ASN A 297 -21.49 7.61 55.90
N THR A 298 -21.16 8.80 55.40
CA THR A 298 -20.33 9.78 56.13
C THR A 298 -21.08 10.57 57.20
N LEU A 299 -22.41 10.51 57.21
CA LEU A 299 -23.29 11.19 58.17
C LEU A 299 -23.76 10.28 59.32
N LYS A 300 -23.28 9.04 59.36
CA LYS A 300 -23.52 8.08 60.45
C LYS A 300 -22.25 7.91 61.27
#